data_AF-A0A538NJQ0-F1
#
_entry.id   AF-A0A538NJQ0-F1
#
_cell.length_a   1.000
_cell.length_b   1.000
_cell.length_c   1.000
_cell.angle_alpha   90.00
_cell.angle_beta   90.00
_cell.angle_gamma   90.00
#
_symmetry.space_group_name_H-M   'P 1'
#
loop_
_entity.id
_entity.type
_entity.pdbx_description
1 polymer ?
#
loop_
_entity_poly.entity_id
_entity_poly.type
_entity_poly.pdbx_seq_one_letter_code
_entity_poly.pdbx_strand_id
1 'polypeptide(L)'
;MTGAAWSLLGPLARMEANVSSRPLYQIPKNRVAGIESKLQSGDIIGIIGRDRSGLYSTSHVGLALRTNDGVLHFMHASSPGNSGRVIVDTGLSKYLYRYRSDSGILVARPLR
;
A
#
# COMPACT_ATOMS: atom_id res chain seq x y z
N MET A 1 18.19 -22.13 19.82
CA MET A 1 17.11 -21.36 19.17
C MET A 1 15.84 -21.58 19.98
N THR A 2 15.29 -20.51 20.55
CA THR A 2 14.38 -20.54 21.70
C THR A 2 12.93 -20.86 21.29
N GLY A 3 12.21 -21.66 22.09
CA GLY A 3 10.83 -22.10 21.83
C GLY A 3 9.78 -21.01 21.66
N ALA A 4 10.14 -19.74 21.91
CA ALA A 4 9.26 -18.58 21.78
C ALA A 4 8.91 -18.22 20.32
N ALA A 5 9.75 -18.56 19.33
CA ALA A 5 9.42 -18.29 17.92
C ALA A 5 8.36 -19.26 17.36
N TRP A 6 8.40 -20.52 17.81
CA TRP A 6 7.49 -21.57 17.35
C TRP A 6 6.06 -21.39 17.86
N SER A 7 5.90 -20.84 19.07
CA SER A 7 4.58 -20.58 19.66
C SER A 7 3.77 -19.52 18.91
N LEU A 8 4.42 -18.68 18.09
CA LEU A 8 3.77 -17.64 17.28
C LEU A 8 3.18 -18.16 15.96
N LEU A 9 3.64 -19.32 15.47
CA LEU A 9 3.19 -19.85 14.17
C LEU A 9 1.69 -20.15 14.14
N GLY A 10 1.17 -20.80 15.19
CA GLY A 10 -0.26 -21.13 15.28
C GLY A 10 -1.16 -19.88 15.31
N PRO A 11 -0.91 -18.90 16.19
CA PRO A 11 -1.62 -17.62 16.18
C PRO A 11 -1.54 -16.86 14.85
N LEU A 12 -0.35 -16.76 14.25
CA LEU A 12 -0.16 -16.07 12.96
C LEU A 12 -0.96 -16.74 11.84
N ALA A 13 -0.90 -18.08 11.73
CA ALA A 13 -1.67 -18.82 10.73
C ALA A 13 -3.19 -18.58 10.86
N ARG A 14 -3.70 -18.48 12.09
CA ARG A 14 -5.11 -18.13 12.33
C ARG A 14 -5.45 -16.70 11.90
N MET A 15 -4.55 -15.74 12.13
CA MET A 15 -4.71 -14.36 11.68
C MET A 15 -4.68 -14.26 10.16
N GLU A 16 -3.74 -14.93 9.50
CA GLU A 16 -3.63 -15.02 8.04
C GLU A 16 -4.91 -15.60 7.42
N ALA A 17 -5.42 -16.71 7.97
CA ALA A 17 -6.66 -17.32 7.51
C ALA A 17 -7.88 -16.39 7.68
N ASN A 18 -7.97 -15.66 8.80
CA ASN A 18 -9.07 -14.72 9.04
C ASN A 18 -9.02 -13.51 8.10
N VAL A 19 -7.84 -12.98 7.81
CA VAL A 19 -7.69 -11.88 6.85
C VAL A 19 -8.00 -12.36 5.43
N SER A 20 -7.52 -13.55 5.06
CA SER A 20 -7.67 -14.12 3.72
C SER A 20 -9.10 -14.54 3.37
N SER A 21 -9.96 -14.76 4.37
CA SER A 21 -11.37 -15.10 4.14
C SER A 21 -12.24 -13.89 3.77
N ARG A 22 -11.72 -12.67 3.90
CA ARG A 22 -12.45 -11.44 3.63
C ARG A 22 -12.22 -10.98 2.18
N PRO A 23 -13.24 -10.41 1.52
CA PRO A 23 -13.06 -9.81 0.20
C PRO A 23 -12.10 -8.62 0.26
N LEU A 24 -11.19 -8.54 -0.71
CA LEU A 24 -10.26 -7.42 -0.87
C LEU A 24 -10.89 -6.31 -1.71
N TYR A 25 -11.21 -5.19 -1.08
CA TYR A 25 -11.79 -4.01 -1.74
C TYR A 25 -10.72 -3.01 -2.20
N GLN A 26 -9.93 -3.38 -3.20
CA GLN A 26 -8.94 -2.45 -3.77
C GLN A 26 -9.49 -1.64 -4.95
N ILE A 27 -8.90 -0.46 -5.18
CA ILE A 27 -8.99 0.27 -6.45
C ILE A 27 -7.87 -0.27 -7.35
N PRO A 28 -8.19 -1.00 -8.43
CA PRO A 28 -7.21 -1.52 -9.38
C PRO A 28 -6.35 -0.40 -9.96
N LYS A 29 -5.07 -0.70 -10.17
CA LYS A 29 -4.06 0.26 -10.66
C LYS A 29 -4.51 1.05 -11.89
N ASN A 30 -5.18 0.41 -12.84
CA ASN A 30 -5.67 1.06 -14.06
C ASN A 30 -6.86 2.02 -13.84
N ARG A 31 -7.47 2.03 -12.66
CA ARG A 31 -8.56 2.95 -12.29
C ARG A 31 -8.10 4.10 -11.38
N VAL A 32 -6.86 4.04 -10.85
CA VAL A 32 -6.38 5.04 -9.88
C VAL A 32 -6.32 6.44 -10.49
N ALA A 33 -5.80 6.57 -11.72
CA ALA A 33 -5.70 7.86 -12.41
C ALA A 33 -7.06 8.56 -12.52
N GLY A 34 -8.14 7.81 -12.77
CA GLY A 34 -9.50 8.34 -12.89
C GLY A 34 -10.15 8.77 -11.57
N ILE A 35 -9.56 8.43 -10.42
CA ILE A 35 -10.10 8.78 -9.09
C ILE A 35 -9.18 9.69 -8.28
N GLU A 36 -8.01 10.07 -8.81
CA GLU A 36 -7.07 10.94 -8.08
C GLU A 36 -7.71 12.24 -7.61
N SER A 37 -8.66 12.82 -8.34
CA SER A 37 -9.40 14.03 -7.92
C SER A 37 -10.25 13.84 -6.66
N LYS A 38 -10.59 12.61 -6.29
CA LYS A 38 -11.38 12.26 -5.09
C LYS A 38 -10.50 12.03 -3.85
N LEU A 39 -9.20 11.83 -4.07
CA LEU A 39 -8.21 11.63 -3.01
C LEU A 39 -7.75 12.98 -2.45
N GLN A 40 -7.52 13.01 -1.14
CA GLN A 40 -7.18 14.21 -0.40
C GLN A 40 -5.81 14.07 0.24
N SER A 41 -5.13 15.20 0.44
CA SER A 41 -3.90 15.22 1.24
C SER A 41 -4.19 14.64 2.63
N GLY A 42 -3.35 13.70 3.06
CA GLY A 42 -3.53 12.97 4.33
C GLY A 42 -4.29 11.65 4.23
N ASP A 43 -4.84 11.29 3.06
CA ASP A 43 -5.34 9.93 2.83
C ASP A 43 -4.18 8.93 2.99
N ILE A 44 -4.43 7.85 3.73
CA ILE A 44 -3.51 6.72 3.88
C ILE A 44 -3.68 5.83 2.67
N ILE A 45 -2.58 5.60 1.95
CA ILE A 45 -2.55 4.80 0.74
C ILE A 45 -1.77 3.51 1.02
N GLY A 46 -2.49 2.38 1.00
CA GLY A 46 -1.89 1.05 1.00
C GLY A 46 -1.69 0.57 -0.44
N ILE A 47 -0.45 0.35 -0.85
CA ILE A 47 -0.13 -0.24 -2.15
C ILE A 47 -0.38 -1.74 -2.05
N ILE A 48 -1.23 -2.27 -2.92
CA ILE A 48 -1.57 -3.69 -2.93
C ILE A 48 -0.71 -4.41 -3.96
N GLY A 49 0.19 -5.25 -3.49
CA GLY A 49 0.99 -6.15 -4.30
C GLY A 49 0.30 -7.50 -4.49
N ARG A 50 0.69 -8.20 -5.56
CA ARG A 50 0.40 -9.62 -5.75
C ARG A 50 1.71 -10.41 -5.69
N ASP A 51 1.73 -11.47 -4.89
CA ASP A 51 2.87 -12.38 -4.82
C ASP A 51 2.89 -13.38 -6.00
N ARG A 52 3.85 -14.32 -5.97
CA ARG A 52 3.96 -15.37 -7.01
C ARG A 52 2.89 -16.46 -6.88
N SER A 53 2.29 -16.62 -5.71
CA SER A 53 1.21 -17.59 -5.46
C SER A 53 -0.17 -17.05 -5.87
N GLY A 54 -0.25 -15.76 -6.22
CA GLY A 54 -1.48 -15.08 -6.61
C GLY A 54 -2.20 -14.41 -5.44
N LEU A 55 -1.63 -14.45 -4.24
CA LEU A 55 -2.16 -13.80 -3.05
C LEU A 55 -1.90 -12.29 -3.10
N TYR A 56 -2.85 -11.54 -2.56
CA TYR A 56 -2.80 -10.09 -2.49
C TYR A 56 -2.50 -9.65 -1.06
N SER A 57 -1.62 -8.67 -0.92
CA SER A 57 -1.28 -8.08 0.38
C SER A 57 -0.85 -6.62 0.21
N THR A 58 -0.84 -5.87 1.31
CA THR A 58 -0.26 -4.53 1.31
C THR A 58 1.27 -4.64 1.25
N SER A 59 1.86 -4.30 0.11
CA SER A 59 3.31 -4.36 -0.10
C SER A 59 4.03 -3.12 0.40
N HIS A 60 3.33 -1.98 0.46
CA HIS A 60 3.89 -0.71 0.90
C HIS A 60 2.79 0.26 1.37
N VAL A 61 3.18 1.27 2.15
CA VAL A 61 2.25 2.28 2.67
C VAL A 61 2.85 3.67 2.64
N GLY A 62 1.99 4.66 2.44
CA GLY A 62 2.35 6.08 2.51
C GLY A 62 1.12 6.95 2.60
N LEU A 63 1.32 8.25 2.41
CA LEU A 63 0.27 9.27 2.42
C LEU A 63 0.11 9.87 1.03
N ALA A 64 -1.13 10.15 0.67
CA ALA A 64 -1.42 11.02 -0.45
C ALA A 64 -1.09 12.47 -0.05
N LEU A 65 -0.36 13.18 -0.90
CA LEU A 65 0.01 14.57 -0.67
C LEU A 65 -0.18 15.35 -1.97
N ARG A 66 -1.13 16.28 -1.98
CA ARG A 66 -1.28 17.21 -3.10
C ARG A 66 -0.38 18.41 -2.86
N THR A 67 0.54 18.65 -3.79
CA THR A 67 1.51 19.76 -3.75
C THR A 67 0.99 20.97 -4.53
N ASN A 68 1.75 22.06 -4.50
CA ASN A 68 1.36 23.35 -5.11
C ASN A 68 1.23 23.28 -6.65
N ASP A 69 1.77 22.24 -7.28
CA ASP A 69 1.60 21.95 -8.71
C ASP A 69 0.25 21.25 -9.04
N GLY A 70 -0.57 20.97 -8.02
CA GLY A 70 -1.88 20.33 -8.15
C GLY A 70 -1.83 18.81 -8.29
N VAL A 71 -0.63 18.22 -8.41
CA VAL A 71 -0.43 16.77 -8.57
C VAL A 71 -0.60 16.07 -7.23
N LEU A 72 -1.23 14.89 -7.25
CA LEU A 72 -1.34 14.04 -6.06
C LEU A 72 -0.13 13.10 -5.98
N HIS A 73 0.84 13.45 -5.15
CA HIS A 73 2.05 12.67 -4.93
C HIS A 73 1.85 11.58 -3.88
N PHE A 74 2.71 10.58 -3.94
CA PHE A 74 2.82 9.55 -2.91
C PHE A 74 3.99 9.87 -1.98
N MET A 75 3.69 10.28 -0.74
CA MET A 75 4.69 10.57 0.28
C MET A 75 4.91 9.32 1.14
N HIS A 76 6.13 8.79 1.17
CA HIS A 76 6.40 7.51 1.84
C HIS A 76 7.84 7.40 2.36
N ALA A 77 8.03 6.49 3.32
CA ALA A 77 9.36 6.12 3.78
C ALA A 77 9.99 5.15 2.78
N SER A 78 10.95 5.65 2.01
CA SER A 78 11.68 4.83 1.05
C SER A 78 12.62 3.88 1.78
N SER A 79 12.71 2.63 1.30
CA SER A 79 13.64 1.64 1.85
C SER A 79 15.11 2.13 1.79
N PRO A 80 15.98 1.60 2.67
CA PRO A 80 17.41 1.94 2.68
C PRO A 80 18.13 1.67 1.35
N GLY A 81 17.69 0.64 0.60
CA GLY A 81 18.24 0.32 -0.73
C GLY A 81 17.84 1.31 -1.84
N ASN A 82 17.00 2.30 -1.52
CA ASN A 82 16.58 3.38 -2.41
C ASN A 82 17.13 4.70 -1.85
N SER A 83 16.27 5.59 -1.33
CA SER A 83 16.72 6.87 -0.73
C SER A 83 16.95 6.84 0.78
N GLY A 84 16.48 5.80 1.49
CA GLY A 84 16.64 5.65 2.95
C GLY A 84 15.99 6.75 3.79
N ARG A 85 15.08 7.55 3.22
CA ARG A 85 14.41 8.68 3.88
C ARG A 85 12.97 8.82 3.41
N VAL A 86 12.21 9.67 4.10
CA VAL A 86 10.87 10.06 3.64
C VAL A 86 11.01 10.93 2.39
N ILE A 87 10.26 10.60 1.35
CA ILE A 87 10.23 11.34 0.09
C ILE A 87 8.80 11.65 -0.32
N VAL A 88 8.63 12.79 -1.00
CA VAL A 88 7.45 13.07 -1.82
C VAL A 88 7.80 12.59 -3.22
N ASP A 89 7.32 11.40 -3.57
CA ASP A 89 7.69 10.71 -4.81
C ASP A 89 6.84 11.22 -5.99
N THR A 90 6.90 10.59 -7.17
CA THR A 90 6.05 10.97 -8.32
C THR A 90 4.54 10.92 -8.00
N GLY A 91 3.71 11.43 -8.91
CA GLY A 91 2.27 11.25 -8.85
C GLY A 91 1.87 9.79 -8.57
N LEU A 92 0.83 9.59 -7.74
CA LEU A 92 0.45 8.29 -7.19
C LEU A 92 0.24 7.24 -8.28
N SER A 93 -0.51 7.56 -9.34
CA SER A 93 -0.70 6.64 -10.46
C SER A 93 0.64 6.28 -11.11
N LYS A 94 1.52 7.26 -11.36
CA LYS A 94 2.84 7.00 -11.96
C LYS A 94 3.71 6.11 -11.08
N TYR A 95 3.63 6.25 -9.76
CA TYR A 95 4.34 5.38 -8.81
C TYR A 95 3.90 3.92 -8.95
N LEU A 96 2.58 3.65 -9.00
CA LEU A 96 2.03 2.28 -9.10
C LEU A 96 2.48 1.51 -10.36
N TYR A 97 2.85 2.22 -11.43
CA TYR A 97 3.33 1.59 -12.66
C TYR A 97 4.83 1.27 -12.65
N ARG A 98 5.57 1.63 -11.60
CA ARG A 98 7.00 1.26 -11.46
C ARG A 98 7.19 -0.24 -11.27
N TYR A 99 6.29 -0.90 -10.54
CA TYR A 99 6.37 -2.33 -10.27
C TYR A 99 5.21 -3.08 -10.90
N ARG A 100 5.53 -4.17 -11.61
CA ARG A 100 4.52 -5.03 -12.25
C ARG A 100 3.67 -5.78 -11.24
N SER A 101 4.22 -6.06 -10.06
CA SER A 101 3.55 -6.74 -8.95
C SER A 101 2.47 -5.89 -8.28
N ASP A 102 2.55 -4.56 -8.39
CA ASP A 102 1.55 -3.67 -7.82
C ASP A 102 0.24 -3.78 -8.60
N SER A 103 -0.84 -4.07 -7.90
CA SER A 103 -2.14 -4.40 -8.47
C SER A 103 -3.18 -3.29 -8.26
N GLY A 104 -3.00 -2.44 -7.25
CA GLY A 104 -3.94 -1.37 -6.92
C GLY A 104 -3.62 -0.69 -5.61
N ILE A 105 -4.61 0.02 -5.07
CA ILE A 105 -4.53 0.70 -3.78
C ILE A 105 -5.73 0.38 -2.88
N LEU A 106 -5.47 0.35 -1.58
CA LEU A 106 -6.46 0.61 -0.53
C LEU A 106 -6.31 2.05 -0.06
N VAL A 107 -7.43 2.71 0.21
CA VAL A 107 -7.47 4.09 0.68
C VAL A 107 -8.20 4.12 2.02
N ALA A 108 -7.57 4.71 3.03
CA ALA A 108 -8.20 5.00 4.30
C ALA A 108 -8.08 6.50 4.59
N ARG A 109 -9.15 7.10 5.09
CA ARG A 109 -9.18 8.51 5.50
C ARG A 109 -9.29 8.58 7.02
N PRO A 110 -8.37 9.26 7.72
CA PRO A 110 -8.52 9.52 9.15
C PRO A 110 -9.85 10.22 9.43
N LEU A 111 -10.58 9.73 10.41
CA LEU A 111 -11.77 10.39 10.94
C LEU A 111 -11.35 11.36 12.05
N ARG A 112 -12.13 12.43 12.23
CA ARG A 112 -11.99 13.32 13.39
C ARG A 112 -12.56 12.67 14.63
#